data_AF-A0A2E6TQ72-F1
#
_entry.id   AF-A0A2E6TQ72-F1
#
_cell.length_a   1.000
_cell.length_b   1.000
_cell.length_c   1.000
_cell.angle_alpha   90.00
_cell.angle_beta   90.00
_cell.angle_gamma   90.00
#
_symmetry.space_group_name_H-M   'P 1'
#
loop_
_entity.id
_entity.type
_entity.pdbx_description
1 polymer ?
#
loop_
_entity_poly.entity_id
_entity_poly.type
_entity_poly.pdbx_seq_one_letter_code
_entity_poly.pdbx_strand_id
1 'polypeptide(L)'
;MGITINTNIAATKSGFYLANNHQALQKSMDRLSSGKRITQPSDDAGGLAVSMKIESTIKRLRATSYNVTNAVSLLQVQDGVLASAAKIVSRMGELKAMHSDVTKNATDQA
;
A
#
# COMPACT_ATOMS: atom_id res chain seq x y z
N MET A 1 28.79 -4.53 61.95
CA MET A 1 27.73 -5.09 61.06
C MET A 1 26.60 -5.59 61.95
N GLY A 2 25.66 -4.72 62.30
CA GLY A 2 24.57 -5.07 63.23
C GLY A 2 23.53 -5.95 62.55
N ILE A 3 23.19 -7.08 63.16
CA ILE A 3 22.10 -7.94 62.73
C ILE A 3 20.79 -7.23 63.11
N THR A 4 20.16 -6.56 62.16
CA THR A 4 18.79 -6.04 62.30
C THR A 4 17.80 -7.18 62.07
N ILE A 5 17.08 -7.59 63.12
CA ILE A 5 16.14 -8.73 63.11
C ILE A 5 14.77 -8.34 62.52
N ASN A 6 14.34 -7.08 62.66
CA ASN A 6 13.01 -6.63 62.20
C ASN A 6 12.92 -6.28 60.71
N THR A 7 14.04 -5.93 60.07
CA THR A 7 14.04 -5.49 58.66
C THR A 7 15.06 -6.31 57.87
N ASN A 8 14.56 -7.23 57.04
CA ASN A 8 15.40 -8.06 56.18
C ASN A 8 15.66 -7.36 54.84
N ILE A 9 16.70 -6.52 54.82
CA ILE A 9 17.09 -5.75 53.63
C ILE A 9 17.46 -6.68 52.45
N ALA A 10 18.02 -7.86 52.72
CA ALA A 10 18.36 -8.83 51.67
C ALA A 10 17.08 -9.37 50.99
N ALA A 11 16.05 -9.73 51.76
CA ALA A 11 14.77 -10.17 51.23
C ALA A 11 14.06 -9.04 50.44
N THR A 12 14.06 -7.80 50.94
CA THR A 12 13.48 -6.65 50.23
C THR A 12 14.20 -6.38 48.91
N LYS A 13 15.55 -6.45 48.90
CA LYS A 13 16.36 -6.28 47.69
C LYS A 13 16.09 -7.38 46.67
N SER A 14 16.01 -8.63 47.10
CA SER A 14 15.62 -9.76 46.23
C SER A 14 14.21 -9.60 45.66
N GLY A 15 13.25 -9.13 46.47
CA GLY A 15 11.89 -8.83 46.02
C GLY A 15 11.84 -7.72 44.96
N PHE A 16 12.62 -6.66 45.12
CA PHE A 16 12.73 -5.58 44.14
C PHE A 16 13.28 -6.07 42.79
N TYR A 17 14.35 -6.87 42.79
CA TYR A 17 14.88 -7.44 41.54
C TYR A 17 13.92 -8.44 40.91
N LEU A 18 13.23 -9.27 41.70
CA LEU A 18 12.22 -10.18 41.20
C LEU A 18 11.08 -9.44 40.49
N ALA A 19 10.59 -8.34 41.07
CA ALA A 19 9.55 -7.51 40.46
C ALA A 19 10.01 -6.91 39.11
N ASN A 20 11.25 -6.38 39.05
CA ASN A 20 11.82 -5.86 37.81
C ASN A 20 11.97 -6.94 36.74
N ASN A 21 12.41 -8.14 37.11
CA ASN A 21 12.52 -9.27 36.19
C ASN A 21 11.16 -9.71 35.66
N HIS A 22 10.13 -9.72 36.51
CA HIS A 22 8.76 -10.03 36.10
C HIS A 22 8.22 -9.01 35.08
N GLN A 23 8.49 -7.71 35.27
CA GLN A 23 8.11 -6.67 34.31
C GLN A 23 8.84 -6.83 32.96
N ALA A 24 10.14 -7.12 32.99
CA ALA A 24 10.92 -7.36 31.76
C ALA A 24 10.45 -8.62 31.00
N LEU A 25 10.08 -9.68 31.73
CA LEU A 25 9.51 -10.89 31.15
C LEU A 25 8.15 -10.60 30.49
N GLN A 26 7.27 -9.87 31.17
CA GLN A 26 5.97 -9.50 30.62
C GLN A 26 6.12 -8.73 29.31
N LYS A 27 7.01 -7.72 29.28
CA LYS A 27 7.30 -6.96 28.07
C LYS A 27 7.84 -7.84 26.93
N SER A 28 8.65 -8.83 27.25
CA SER A 28 9.18 -9.78 26.27
C SER A 28 8.08 -10.67 25.69
N MET A 29 7.15 -11.13 26.54
CA MET A 29 5.97 -11.89 26.12
C MET A 29 5.02 -11.06 25.25
N ASP A 30 4.81 -9.78 25.57
CA ASP A 30 3.97 -8.88 24.76
C ASP A 30 4.56 -8.65 23.35
N ARG A 31 5.89 -8.54 23.27
CA ARG A 31 6.61 -8.42 21.98
C ARG A 31 6.56 -9.72 21.19
N LEU A 32 6.66 -10.86 21.86
CA LEU A 32 6.55 -12.17 21.23
C LEU A 32 5.13 -12.43 20.70
N SER A 33 4.10 -12.13 21.49
CA SER A 33 2.69 -12.36 21.12
C SER A 33 2.23 -11.42 20.00
N SER A 34 2.69 -10.17 20.01
CA SER A 34 2.37 -9.20 18.95
C SER A 34 3.23 -9.36 17.69
N GLY A 35 4.38 -10.03 17.79
CA GLY A 35 5.40 -10.08 16.76
C GLY A 35 6.07 -8.73 16.47
N LYS A 36 5.79 -7.68 17.27
CA LYS A 36 6.32 -6.32 17.07
C LYS A 36 7.43 -6.03 18.07
N ARG A 37 8.51 -5.41 17.58
CA ARG A 37 9.60 -4.92 18.44
C ARG A 37 9.13 -3.79 19.38
N ILE A 38 8.28 -2.90 18.87
CA ILE A 38 7.72 -1.75 19.59
C ILE A 38 6.24 -2.03 19.81
N THR A 39 5.85 -2.30 21.06
CA THR A 39 4.45 -2.57 21.43
C THR A 39 3.78 -1.35 22.05
N GLN A 40 4.56 -0.53 22.77
CA GLN A 40 4.08 0.71 23.38
C GLN A 40 4.81 1.94 22.80
N PRO A 41 4.14 3.10 22.66
CA PRO A 41 4.78 4.34 22.23
C PRO A 41 5.94 4.80 23.13
N SER A 42 5.88 4.45 24.41
CA SER A 42 6.94 4.72 25.40
C SER A 42 8.22 3.92 25.17
N ASP A 43 8.18 2.83 24.40
CA ASP A 43 9.36 1.99 24.16
C ASP A 43 10.35 2.64 23.19
N ASP A 44 9.83 3.29 22.15
CA ASP A 44 10.61 3.96 21.10
C ASP A 44 9.67 4.85 20.25
N ALA A 45 9.40 6.07 20.72
CA ALA A 45 8.48 6.99 20.04
C ALA A 45 8.99 7.39 18.64
N GLY A 46 10.30 7.54 18.48
CA GLY A 46 10.93 7.89 17.19
C GLY A 46 10.82 6.74 16.18
N GLY A 47 11.16 5.53 16.60
CA GLY A 47 11.02 4.32 15.78
C GLY A 47 9.56 4.05 15.39
N LEU A 48 8.63 4.25 16.31
CA LEU A 48 7.20 4.12 16.04
C LEU A 48 6.70 5.19 15.04
N ALA A 49 7.12 6.45 15.20
CA ALA A 49 6.75 7.52 14.28
C ALA A 49 7.24 7.24 12.85
N VAL A 50 8.48 6.75 12.71
CA VAL A 50 9.02 6.35 11.41
C VAL A 50 8.27 5.15 10.84
N SER A 51 7.98 4.12 11.66
CA SER A 51 7.22 2.96 11.17
C SER A 51 5.81 3.34 10.71
N MET A 52 5.13 4.24 11.44
CA MET A 52 3.82 4.77 11.04
C MET A 52 3.91 5.58 9.74
N LYS A 53 4.96 6.41 9.58
CA LYS A 53 5.21 7.15 8.33
C LYS A 53 5.39 6.20 7.15
N ILE A 54 6.18 5.15 7.31
CA ILE A 54 6.40 4.12 6.28
C ILE A 54 5.09 3.39 5.98
N GLU A 55 4.34 2.95 6.99
CA GLU A 55 3.05 2.28 6.80
C GLU A 55 2.05 3.17 6.05
N SER A 56 1.98 4.47 6.38
CA SER A 56 1.16 5.43 5.64
C SER A 56 1.58 5.54 4.17
N THR A 57 2.89 5.49 3.92
CA THR A 57 3.45 5.58 2.56
C THR A 57 3.11 4.33 1.76
N ILE A 58 3.21 3.14 2.37
CA ILE A 58 2.79 1.88 1.75
C ILE A 58 1.30 1.92 1.40
N LYS A 59 0.44 2.40 2.31
CA LYS A 59 -1.01 2.54 2.04
C LYS A 59 -1.27 3.49 0.86
N ARG A 60 -0.60 4.64 0.81
CA ARG A 60 -0.69 5.57 -0.32
C ARG A 60 -0.20 4.93 -1.63
N LEU A 61 0.94 4.25 -1.62
CA LEU A 61 1.48 3.57 -2.81
C LEU A 61 0.54 2.50 -3.35
N ARG A 62 -0.14 1.73 -2.47
CA ARG A 62 -1.17 0.77 -2.89
C ARG A 62 -2.32 1.46 -3.62
N ALA A 63 -2.84 2.56 -3.07
CA ALA A 63 -3.88 3.35 -3.73
C ALA A 63 -3.42 3.91 -5.08
N THR A 64 -2.20 4.47 -5.14
CA THR A 64 -1.60 4.93 -6.40
C THR A 64 -1.49 3.81 -7.42
N SER A 65 -1.09 2.60 -7.01
CA SER A 65 -1.01 1.45 -7.90
C SER A 65 -2.36 1.10 -8.52
N TYR A 66 -3.44 1.11 -7.74
CA TYR A 66 -4.80 0.93 -8.28
C TYR A 66 -5.19 2.04 -9.25
N ASN A 67 -4.86 3.29 -8.95
CA ASN A 67 -5.14 4.42 -9.84
C ASN A 67 -4.39 4.29 -11.17
N VAL A 68 -3.12 3.84 -11.14
CA VAL A 68 -2.33 3.58 -12.35
C VAL A 68 -2.96 2.47 -13.18
N THR A 69 -3.36 1.36 -12.55
CA THR A 69 -4.06 0.27 -13.26
C THR A 69 -5.35 0.76 -13.92
N ASN A 70 -6.15 1.57 -13.22
CA ASN A 70 -7.37 2.15 -13.79
C ASN A 70 -7.08 3.10 -14.96
N ALA A 71 -6.02 3.91 -14.86
CA ALA A 71 -5.60 4.76 -15.96
C ALA A 71 -5.16 3.94 -17.19
N VAL A 72 -4.45 2.83 -16.98
CA VAL A 72 -4.09 1.90 -18.06
C VAL A 72 -5.35 1.30 -18.69
N SER A 73 -6.32 0.85 -17.90
CA SER A 73 -7.60 0.33 -18.43
C SER A 73 -8.35 1.38 -19.24
N LEU A 74 -8.37 2.65 -18.78
CA LEU A 74 -8.98 3.75 -19.53
C LEU A 74 -8.26 3.98 -20.88
N LEU A 75 -6.92 3.97 -20.88
CA LEU A 75 -6.13 4.13 -22.10
C LEU A 75 -6.35 2.97 -23.08
N GLN A 76 -6.49 1.74 -22.59
CA GLN A 76 -6.82 0.58 -23.44
C GLN A 76 -8.19 0.73 -24.11
N VAL A 77 -9.20 1.24 -23.39
CA VAL A 77 -10.51 1.54 -23.98
C VAL A 77 -10.39 2.64 -25.04
N GLN A 78 -9.62 3.70 -24.76
CA GLN A 78 -9.37 4.77 -25.73
C GLN A 78 -8.67 4.25 -27.00
N ASP A 79 -7.68 3.37 -26.86
CA ASP A 79 -6.98 2.75 -27.98
C ASP A 79 -7.94 1.93 -28.87
N GLY A 80 -8.84 1.14 -28.26
CA GLY A 80 -9.88 0.42 -28.99
C GLY A 80 -10.86 1.34 -29.75
N VAL A 81 -11.23 2.48 -29.15
CA VAL A 81 -12.06 3.49 -29.81
C VAL A 81 -11.33 4.12 -31.00
N LEU A 82 -10.06 4.49 -30.82
CA LEU A 82 -9.25 5.08 -31.88
C LEU A 82 -9.01 4.10 -33.04
N ALA A 83 -8.79 2.81 -32.75
CA ALA A 83 -8.70 1.77 -33.77
C ALA A 83 -9.99 1.65 -34.60
N SER A 84 -11.14 1.75 -33.94
CA SER A 84 -12.45 1.76 -34.61
C SER A 84 -12.64 3.00 -35.48
N ALA A 85 -12.28 4.18 -34.96
CA ALA A 85 -12.32 5.44 -35.72
C ALA A 85 -11.41 5.39 -36.95
N ALA A 86 -10.20 4.86 -36.82
CA ALA A 86 -9.26 4.67 -37.93
C ALA A 86 -9.86 3.77 -39.02
N LYS A 87 -10.51 2.66 -38.64
CA LYS A 87 -11.21 1.78 -39.59
C LYS A 87 -12.33 2.50 -40.34
N ILE A 88 -13.11 3.35 -39.66
CA ILE A 88 -14.17 4.16 -40.28
C ILE A 88 -13.56 5.13 -41.29
N VAL A 89 -12.50 5.85 -40.92
CA VAL A 89 -11.84 6.82 -41.81
C VAL A 89 -11.22 6.13 -43.03
N SER A 90 -10.57 4.98 -42.85
CA SER A 90 -10.06 4.18 -43.98
C SER A 90 -11.19 3.76 -44.92
N ARG A 91 -12.33 3.29 -44.37
CA ARG A 91 -13.49 2.92 -45.17
C ARG A 91 -14.10 4.11 -45.90
N MET A 92 -14.16 5.28 -45.28
CA MET A 92 -14.59 6.52 -45.94
C MET A 92 -13.67 6.89 -47.11
N GLY A 93 -12.36 6.69 -46.95
CA GLY A 93 -11.37 6.88 -48.02
C GLY A 93 -11.59 5.92 -49.20
N GLU A 94 -11.80 4.63 -48.92
CA GLU A 94 -12.16 3.63 -49.93
C GLU A 94 -13.45 3.99 -50.67
N LEU A 95 -14.50 4.39 -49.93
CA LEU A 95 -15.78 4.79 -50.52
C LEU A 95 -15.64 6.03 -51.40
N LYS A 96 -14.83 7.02 -50.98
CA LYS A 96 -14.54 8.20 -51.80
C LYS A 96 -13.81 7.82 -53.10
N ALA A 97 -12.83 6.93 -53.03
CA ALA A 97 -12.12 6.44 -54.20
C ALA A 97 -13.07 5.69 -55.15
N MET A 98 -13.95 4.84 -54.60
CA MET A 98 -14.97 4.11 -55.36
C MET A 98 -16.01 5.04 -55.99
N HIS A 99 -16.43 6.10 -55.31
CA HIS A 99 -17.35 7.10 -55.86
C HIS A 99 -16.73 7.87 -57.04
N SER A 100 -15.40 8.08 -57.02
CA SER A 100 -14.66 8.79 -58.07
C SER A 100 -14.30 7.90 -59.28
N ASP A 101 -14.67 6.62 -59.27
CA ASP A 101 -14.43 5.69 -60.36
C ASP A 101 -15.32 6.02 -61.57
N VAL A 102 -14.70 6.11 -62.75
CA VAL A 102 -15.36 6.47 -64.02
C VAL A 102 -16.44 5.49 -64.47
N THR A 103 -16.47 4.28 -63.89
CA THR A 103 -17.45 3.24 -64.21
C THR A 103 -18.74 3.32 -63.39
N LYS A 104 -18.84 4.23 -62.41
CA LYS A 104 -20.02 4.39 -61.54
C LYS A 104 -21.06 5.33 -62.15
N ASN A 105 -22.34 4.97 -62.00
CA ASN A 105 -23.46 5.81 -62.45
C ASN A 105 -24.00 6.68 -61.29
N ALA A 106 -24.93 7.60 -61.62
CA ALA A 106 -25.48 8.55 -60.63
C ALA A 106 -26.25 7.88 -59.48
N THR A 107 -26.78 6.67 -59.68
CA THR A 107 -27.47 5.90 -58.63
C THR A 107 -26.46 5.24 -57.68
N ASP A 108 -25.29 4.82 -58.18
CA ASP A 108 -24.20 4.25 -57.36
C ASP A 108 -23.44 5.32 -56.55
N GLN A 109 -23.58 6.59 -56.94
CA GLN A 109 -22.92 7.75 -56.34
C GLN A 109 -23.77 8.45 -55.27
N ALA A 110 -25.09 8.23 -55.26
CA ALA A 110 -26.05 8.79 -54.29
C ALA A 110 -25.99 8.06 -52.93
#